data_AF-A0A4V1ZVH9-F1
#
_entry.id   AF-A0A4V1ZVH9-F1
#
_cell.length_a   1.000
_cell.length_b   1.000
_cell.length_c   1.000
_cell.angle_alpha   90.00
_cell.angle_beta   90.00
_cell.angle_gamma   90.00
#
_symmetry.space_group_name_H-M   'P 1'
#
loop_
_entity.id
_entity.type
_entity.pdbx_description
1 polymer ?
#
loop_
_entity_poly.entity_id
_entity_poly.type
_entity_poly.pdbx_seq_one_letter_code
_entity_poly.pdbx_strand_id
1 'polypeptide(L)'
;MKRIAYVLGMVICTQQLSAQIPEDAIRMSWNTPSGTARNQAIGGAMGSLGGEITTLFVNPAGLGLYKKGEFVLSPGISFNKGTGFYRGTEANSENVSKFNFGTTGFVLSWADNNSKWKNKTFGVGINRMANFNNTQYY
;
A
#
# COMPACT_ATOMS: atom_id res chain seq x y z
N MET A 1 -8.89 33.84 33.13
CA MET A 1 -7.57 33.51 32.54
C MET A 1 -7.54 32.12 31.89
N LYS A 2 -7.85 31.01 32.58
CA LYS A 2 -7.84 29.65 31.98
C LYS A 2 -8.73 29.47 30.73
N ARG A 3 -9.91 30.11 30.70
CA ARG A 3 -10.83 30.09 29.54
C ARG A 3 -10.25 30.77 28.29
N ILE A 4 -9.51 31.86 28.48
CA ILE A 4 -8.84 32.59 27.39
C ILE A 4 -7.69 31.76 26.82
N ALA A 5 -6.98 31.01 27.68
CA ALA A 5 -5.93 30.09 27.25
C ALA A 5 -6.48 28.94 26.37
N TYR A 6 -7.66 28.38 26.69
CA TYR A 6 -8.30 27.35 25.85
C TYR A 6 -8.71 27.89 24.48
N VAL A 7 -9.27 29.11 24.44
CA VAL A 7 -9.66 29.76 23.18
C VAL A 7 -8.43 30.06 22.31
N LEU A 8 -7.36 30.60 22.90
CA LEU A 8 -6.09 30.82 22.20
C LEU A 8 -5.47 29.52 21.68
N GLY A 9 -5.52 28.44 22.48
CA GLY A 9 -5.05 27.12 22.06
C GLY A 9 -5.80 26.58 20.84
N MET A 10 -7.13 26.72 20.81
CA MET A 10 -7.93 26.30 19.65
C MET A 10 -7.63 27.12 18.40
N VAL A 11 -7.46 28.44 18.53
CA VAL A 11 -7.14 29.31 17.38
C VAL A 11 -5.76 28.97 16.78
N ILE A 12 -4.76 28.69 17.62
CA ILE A 12 -3.42 28.30 17.14
C ILE A 12 -3.46 26.96 16.39
N CYS A 13 -4.27 25.99 16.84
CA CYS A 13 -4.44 24.71 16.16
C CYS A 13 -5.07 24.81 14.76
N THR A 14 -5.74 25.92 14.43
CA THR A 14 -6.39 26.10 13.12
C THR A 14 -5.48 26.68 12.04
N GLN A 15 -4.29 27.21 12.38
CA GLN A 15 -3.44 27.95 11.43
C GLN A 15 -2.61 27.08 10.47
N GLN A 16 -2.76 25.75 10.48
CA GLN A 16 -1.95 24.84 9.64
C GLN A 16 -2.78 23.97 8.67
N LEU A 17 -3.98 24.39 8.30
CA LEU A 17 -4.77 23.66 7.32
C LEU A 17 -4.41 24.11 5.91
N SER A 18 -3.37 23.51 5.33
CA SER A 18 -3.21 23.49 3.87
C SER A 18 -4.33 22.65 3.28
N ALA A 19 -5.19 23.24 2.45
CA ALA A 19 -6.21 22.49 1.72
C ALA A 19 -5.55 21.65 0.61
N GLN A 20 -5.95 20.38 0.52
CA GLN A 20 -5.64 19.55 -0.65
C GLN A 20 -6.46 20.05 -1.84
N ILE A 21 -5.87 20.00 -3.03
CA ILE A 21 -6.58 20.38 -4.26
C ILE A 21 -7.21 19.15 -4.91
N PRO A 22 -8.31 19.27 -5.67
CA PRO A 22 -8.95 18.12 -6.34
C PRO A 22 -7.99 17.27 -7.18
N GLU A 23 -6.94 17.90 -7.74
CA GLU A 23 -5.88 17.25 -8.50
C GLU A 23 -5.06 16.26 -7.66
N ASP A 24 -4.94 16.49 -6.34
CA ASP A 24 -4.27 15.55 -5.43
C ASP A 24 -5.08 14.25 -5.31
N ALA A 25 -6.41 14.35 -5.26
CA ALA A 25 -7.28 13.18 -5.22
C ALA A 25 -7.13 12.34 -6.50
N ILE A 26 -7.07 12.98 -7.67
CA ILE A 26 -6.84 12.28 -8.95
C ILE A 26 -5.46 11.61 -8.94
N ARG A 27 -4.42 12.34 -8.54
CA ARG A 27 -3.04 11.81 -8.49
C ARG A 27 -2.90 10.62 -7.52
N MET A 28 -3.60 10.64 -6.39
CA MET A 28 -3.58 9.56 -5.39
C MET A 28 -4.55 8.42 -5.71
N SER A 29 -5.55 8.65 -6.57
CA SER A 29 -6.51 7.62 -6.96
C SER A 29 -5.90 6.53 -7.84
N TRP A 30 -4.86 6.86 -8.60
CA TRP A 30 -4.22 5.92 -9.51
C TRP A 30 -3.10 5.15 -8.81
N ASN A 31 -3.43 3.97 -8.30
CA ASN A 31 -2.45 3.05 -7.74
C ASN A 31 -2.13 1.95 -8.76
N THR A 32 -0.84 1.66 -8.93
CA THR A 32 -0.42 0.48 -9.68
C THR A 32 -0.63 -0.77 -8.84
N PRO A 33 -0.94 -1.93 -9.46
CA PRO A 33 -1.01 -3.20 -8.74
C PRO A 33 0.27 -3.45 -7.93
N SER A 34 0.14 -3.47 -6.61
CA SER A 34 1.21 -3.82 -5.67
C SER A 34 0.82 -5.10 -4.92
N GLY A 35 1.80 -5.89 -4.53
CA GLY A 35 1.56 -7.18 -3.88
C GLY A 35 2.76 -8.10 -3.93
N THR A 36 2.54 -9.39 -3.69
CA THR A 36 3.51 -10.43 -4.02
C THR A 36 3.75 -10.54 -5.53
N ALA A 37 4.83 -11.21 -5.94
CA ALA A 37 5.07 -11.55 -7.34
C ALA A 37 3.89 -12.31 -7.98
N ARG A 38 3.22 -13.18 -7.21
CA ARG A 38 2.00 -13.89 -7.67
C ARG A 38 0.86 -12.92 -7.96
N ASN A 39 0.57 -11.99 -7.04
CA ASN A 39 -0.47 -10.97 -7.26
C ASN A 39 -0.16 -10.08 -8.47
N GLN A 40 1.11 -9.67 -8.64
CA GLN A 40 1.51 -8.84 -9.77
C GLN A 40 1.45 -9.60 -11.11
N ALA A 41 1.82 -10.89 -11.14
CA ALA A 41 1.77 -11.71 -12.35
C ALA A 41 0.36 -11.87 -12.93
N ILE A 42 -0.69 -11.76 -12.11
CA ILE A 42 -2.09 -11.78 -12.54
C ILE A 42 -2.69 -10.38 -12.72
N GLY A 43 -1.85 -9.33 -12.75
CA GLY A 43 -2.28 -7.94 -12.94
C GLY A 43 -2.98 -7.33 -11.72
N GLY A 44 -2.80 -7.88 -10.52
CA GLY A 44 -3.45 -7.38 -9.29
C GLY A 44 -4.88 -7.84 -9.09
N ALA A 45 -5.36 -8.82 -9.87
CA ALA A 45 -6.73 -9.33 -9.81
C ALA A 45 -7.01 -10.23 -8.59
N MET A 46 -6.57 -9.86 -7.39
CA MET A 46 -6.73 -10.65 -6.15
C MET A 46 -8.06 -10.42 -5.41
N GLY A 47 -8.98 -9.62 -5.95
CA GLY A 47 -10.31 -9.44 -5.35
C GLY A 47 -11.16 -10.72 -5.32
N SER A 48 -10.90 -11.65 -6.25
CA SER A 48 -11.62 -12.92 -6.41
C SER A 48 -10.82 -14.16 -6.00
N LEU A 49 -9.48 -14.06 -5.96
CA LEU A 49 -8.58 -15.15 -5.53
C LEU A 49 -8.27 -15.02 -4.04
N GLY A 50 -8.34 -16.13 -3.30
CA GLY A 50 -7.89 -16.20 -1.90
C GLY A 50 -6.68 -17.10 -1.71
N GLY A 51 -6.28 -17.30 -0.45
CA GLY A 51 -5.17 -18.20 -0.10
C GLY A 51 -3.80 -17.64 -0.46
N GLU A 52 -3.64 -16.31 -0.39
CA GLU A 52 -2.40 -15.59 -0.65
C GLU A 52 -2.37 -14.31 0.23
N ILE A 53 -1.18 -13.83 0.60
CA ILE A 53 -1.00 -12.87 1.69
C ILE A 53 -1.43 -11.44 1.31
N THR A 54 -1.38 -11.07 0.03
CA THR A 54 -1.89 -9.79 -0.47
C THR A 54 -3.40 -9.64 -0.24
N THR A 55 -4.15 -10.73 -0.02
CA THR A 55 -5.56 -10.66 0.40
C THR A 55 -5.77 -9.85 1.68
N LEU A 56 -4.78 -9.73 2.57
CA LEU A 56 -4.81 -8.86 3.74
C LEU A 56 -5.15 -7.39 3.40
N PHE A 57 -4.73 -6.93 2.22
CA PHE A 57 -4.85 -5.53 1.79
C PHE A 57 -5.98 -5.29 0.78
N VAL A 58 -6.52 -6.36 0.18
CA VAL A 58 -7.55 -6.27 -0.86
C VAL A 58 -8.90 -6.78 -0.35
N ASN A 59 -8.95 -8.01 0.17
CA ASN A 59 -10.15 -8.65 0.69
C ASN A 59 -9.76 -9.68 1.78
N PRO A 60 -9.80 -9.29 3.07
CA PRO A 60 -9.36 -10.16 4.17
C PRO A 60 -10.13 -11.49 4.29
N ALA A 61 -11.34 -11.60 3.72
CA ALA A 61 -12.07 -12.87 3.69
C ALA A 61 -11.32 -13.96 2.90
N GLY A 62 -10.45 -13.56 1.96
CA GLY A 62 -9.58 -14.46 1.21
C GLY A 62 -8.59 -15.24 2.09
N LEU A 63 -8.34 -14.80 3.33
CA LEU A 63 -7.53 -15.54 4.29
C LEU A 63 -8.14 -16.90 4.64
N GLY A 64 -9.48 -17.02 4.61
CA GLY A 64 -10.16 -18.27 4.93
C GLY A 64 -9.83 -19.43 3.97
N LEU A 65 -9.23 -19.13 2.81
CA LEU A 65 -8.78 -20.13 1.84
C LEU A 65 -7.36 -20.66 2.10
N TYR A 66 -6.62 -20.10 3.07
CA TYR A 66 -5.33 -20.64 3.50
C TYR A 66 -5.51 -22.04 4.09
N LYS A 67 -4.73 -23.01 3.62
CA LYS A 67 -4.77 -24.39 4.17
C LYS A 67 -3.64 -24.67 5.14
N LYS A 68 -2.57 -23.87 5.09
CA LYS A 68 -1.34 -24.03 5.87
C LYS A 68 -0.80 -22.65 6.21
N GLY A 69 0.05 -22.58 7.22
CA GLY A 69 0.83 -21.37 7.47
C GLY A 69 1.91 -21.17 6.42
N GLU A 70 2.19 -19.91 6.08
CA GLU A 70 3.20 -19.49 5.11
C GLU A 70 4.00 -18.32 5.67
N PHE A 71 5.30 -18.32 5.41
CA PHE A 71 6.14 -17.13 5.53
C PHE A 71 6.43 -16.62 4.12
N VAL A 72 6.14 -15.35 3.86
CA VAL A 72 6.16 -14.77 2.51
C VAL A 72 7.16 -13.64 2.45
N LEU A 73 8.09 -13.77 1.50
CA LEU A 73 9.01 -12.73 1.07
C LEU A 73 8.85 -12.53 -0.44
N SER A 74 8.75 -11.28 -0.88
CA SER A 74 8.58 -10.95 -2.29
C SER A 74 9.59 -9.89 -2.75
N PRO A 75 10.88 -10.20 -2.86
CA PRO A 75 11.87 -9.26 -3.40
C PRO A 75 11.57 -8.92 -4.87
N GLY A 76 11.95 -7.72 -5.29
CA GLY A 76 11.74 -7.25 -6.65
C GLY A 76 12.63 -6.07 -7.02
N ILE A 77 12.68 -5.76 -8.32
CA ILE A 77 13.37 -4.61 -8.86
C ILE A 77 12.34 -3.74 -9.57
N SER A 78 12.27 -2.46 -9.20
CA SER A 78 11.40 -1.48 -9.85
C SER A 78 12.23 -0.68 -10.82
N PHE A 79 11.74 -0.53 -12.05
CA PHE A 79 12.32 0.35 -13.05
C PHE A 79 11.43 1.59 -13.19
N ASN A 80 11.92 2.73 -12.71
CA ASN A 80 11.17 3.99 -12.77
C ASN A 80 11.83 4.93 -13.78
N LYS A 81 11.01 5.44 -14.71
CA LYS A 81 11.36 6.52 -15.62
C LYS A 81 10.22 7.55 -15.59
N GLY A 82 10.47 8.71 -15.00
CA GLY A 82 9.50 9.80 -14.92
C GLY A 82 9.84 10.88 -15.93
N THR A 83 8.87 11.30 -16.72
CA THR A 83 8.96 12.55 -17.49
C THR A 83 8.16 13.64 -16.78
N GLY A 84 8.52 14.89 -17.01
CA GLY A 84 7.85 16.06 -16.45
C GLY A 84 7.97 17.23 -17.41
N PHE A 85 7.05 18.19 -17.28
CA PHE A 85 7.11 19.42 -18.05
C PHE A 85 6.76 20.58 -17.14
N TYR A 86 7.65 21.56 -17.07
CA TYR A 86 7.46 22.73 -16.22
C TYR A 86 7.87 23.99 -16.96
N ARG A 87 6.90 24.89 -17.17
CA ARG A 87 7.11 26.23 -17.75
C ARG A 87 7.91 26.24 -19.07
N GLY A 88 7.75 25.25 -19.94
CA GLY A 88 8.47 25.16 -21.21
C GLY A 88 9.70 24.27 -21.19
N THR A 89 10.13 23.80 -20.02
CA THR A 89 11.30 22.93 -19.87
C THR A 89 10.86 21.49 -19.63
N GLU A 90 11.41 20.57 -20.41
CA GLU A 90 11.26 19.14 -20.18
C GLU A 90 12.14 18.70 -19.02
N ALA A 91 11.53 18.11 -17.99
CA ALA A 91 12.24 17.40 -16.95
C ALA A 91 12.27 15.91 -17.25
N ASN A 92 13.45 15.33 -17.15
CA ASN A 92 13.63 13.89 -17.17
C ASN A 92 14.12 13.44 -15.80
N SER A 93 13.47 12.42 -15.23
CA SER A 93 14.05 11.73 -14.08
C SER A 93 15.23 10.91 -14.54
N GLU A 94 16.21 10.74 -13.66
CA GLU A 94 17.21 9.70 -13.86
C GLU A 94 16.53 8.32 -13.93
N ASN A 95 17.03 7.42 -14.78
CA ASN A 95 16.58 6.04 -14.80
C ASN A 95 17.11 5.35 -13.55
N VAL A 96 16.27 5.16 -12.54
CA VAL A 96 16.69 4.51 -11.29
C VAL A 96 16.04 3.14 -11.17
N SER A 97 16.87 2.11 -11.29
CA SER A 97 16.51 0.74 -10.89
C SER A 97 16.65 0.63 -9.38
N LYS A 98 15.54 0.43 -8.68
CA LYS A 98 15.53 0.30 -7.21
C LYS A 98 15.13 -1.09 -6.80
N PHE A 99 15.97 -1.72 -5.97
CA PHE A 99 15.55 -2.89 -5.23
C PHE A 99 14.40 -2.53 -4.29
N ASN A 100 13.43 -3.44 -4.18
CA ASN A 100 12.27 -3.26 -3.33
C ASN A 100 11.72 -4.62 -2.85
N PHE A 101 10.82 -4.55 -1.89
CA PHE A 101 10.00 -5.68 -1.48
C PHE A 101 8.54 -5.39 -1.80
N GLY A 102 7.89 -6.37 -2.42
CA GLY A 102 6.44 -6.52 -2.44
C GLY A 102 5.91 -7.01 -1.09
N THR A 103 4.66 -7.50 -1.07
CA THR A 103 4.04 -7.94 0.18
C THR A 103 4.90 -8.98 0.89
N THR A 104 5.15 -8.73 2.17
CA THR A 104 5.99 -9.56 3.03
C THR A 104 5.29 -9.75 4.36
N GLY A 105 5.41 -10.94 4.95
CA GLY A 105 4.77 -11.24 6.22
C GLY A 105 4.66 -12.72 6.48
N PHE A 106 3.75 -13.06 7.38
CA PHE A 106 3.45 -14.45 7.70
C PHE A 106 1.94 -14.66 7.87
N VAL A 107 1.53 -15.88 7.59
CA VAL A 107 0.17 -16.37 7.81
C VAL A 107 0.28 -17.67 8.59
N LEU A 108 -0.53 -17.80 9.63
CA LEU A 108 -0.71 -19.03 10.40
C LEU A 108 -2.14 -19.51 10.13
N SER A 109 -2.29 -20.80 9.83
CA SER A 109 -3.60 -21.40 9.56
C SER A 109 -3.75 -22.70 10.32
N TRP A 110 -4.90 -22.85 10.96
CA TRP A 110 -5.29 -24.04 11.71
C TRP A 110 -6.61 -24.57 11.17
N ALA A 111 -6.57 -25.78 10.61
CA ALA A 111 -7.75 -26.49 10.21
C ALA A 111 -8.34 -27.26 11.40
N ASP A 112 -9.65 -27.15 11.60
CA ASP A 112 -10.37 -27.88 12.64
C ASP A 112 -11.57 -28.60 12.01
N ASN A 113 -11.40 -29.90 11.76
CA ASN A 113 -12.41 -30.71 11.09
C ASN A 113 -13.65 -30.94 11.96
N ASN A 114 -13.56 -30.78 13.28
CA ASN A 114 -14.65 -31.05 14.22
C ASN A 114 -15.44 -29.80 14.61
N SER A 115 -14.95 -28.60 14.28
CA SER A 115 -15.64 -27.33 14.53
C SER A 115 -16.57 -26.92 13.38
N LYS A 116 -17.54 -26.03 13.68
CA LYS A 116 -18.27 -25.25 12.65
C LYS A 116 -17.33 -24.29 11.92
N TRP A 117 -16.26 -23.86 12.58
CA TRP A 117 -15.23 -23.00 12.02
C TRP A 117 -14.10 -23.88 11.48
N LYS A 118 -14.25 -24.32 10.23
CA LYS A 118 -13.36 -25.30 9.59
C LYS A 118 -11.92 -24.81 9.45
N ASN A 119 -11.72 -23.50 9.35
CA ASN A 119 -10.41 -22.90 9.22
C ASN A 119 -10.33 -21.63 10.07
N LYS A 120 -9.23 -21.48 10.80
CA LYS A 120 -8.87 -20.27 11.54
C LYS A 120 -7.55 -19.79 10.98
N THR A 121 -7.48 -18.51 10.62
CA THR A 121 -6.29 -17.94 9.99
C THR A 121 -5.95 -16.63 10.66
N PHE A 122 -4.67 -16.45 10.97
CA PHE A 122 -4.12 -15.21 11.49
C PHE A 122 -2.94 -14.82 10.59
N GLY A 123 -2.94 -13.58 10.10
CA GLY A 123 -1.89 -13.09 9.21
C GLY A 123 -1.46 -11.70 9.59
N VAL A 124 -0.16 -11.44 9.49
CA VAL A 124 0.44 -10.12 9.61
C VAL A 124 1.34 -9.90 8.41
N GLY A 125 1.16 -8.79 7.73
CA GLY A 125 1.97 -8.44 6.59
C GLY A 125 2.13 -6.95 6.43
N ILE A 126 3.11 -6.57 5.61
CA ILE A 126 3.34 -5.22 5.13
C ILE A 126 3.27 -5.23 3.60
N ASN A 127 2.61 -4.23 3.03
CA ASN A 127 2.57 -4.00 1.60
C ASN A 127 2.86 -2.53 1.31
N ARG A 128 3.70 -2.28 0.30
CA ARG A 128 3.99 -0.92 -0.17
C ARG A 128 2.99 -0.55 -1.25
N MET A 129 2.00 0.28 -0.89
CA MET A 129 0.94 0.71 -1.80
C MET A 129 1.42 1.66 -2.89
N ALA A 130 2.25 2.64 -2.54
CA ALA A 130 2.80 3.63 -3.45
C ALA A 130 4.27 3.95 -3.12
N ASN A 131 5.02 4.44 -4.10
CA ASN A 131 6.40 4.87 -3.94
C ASN A 131 6.59 6.28 -4.53
N PHE A 132 6.79 7.26 -3.66
CA PHE A 132 6.98 8.68 -4.04
C PHE A 132 8.44 9.09 -4.15
N ASN A 133 9.39 8.15 -4.04
CA ASN A 133 10.81 8.44 -4.12
C ASN A 133 11.26 8.66 -5.58
N ASN A 134 10.96 9.85 -6.09
CA ASN A 134 11.31 10.33 -7.42
C ASN A 134 12.03 11.69 -7.33
N THR A 135 13.14 11.83 -8.04
CA THR A 135 13.89 13.09 -8.16
C THR A 135 13.88 13.48 -9.64
N GLN A 136 13.46 14.71 -9.92
CA GLN A 136 13.41 15.25 -11.28
C GLN A 136 14.22 16.55 -11.33
N TYR A 137 15.01 16.69 -12.38
CA TYR A 137 15.77 17.90 -12.67
C TYR A 137 15.12 18.63 -13.84
N TYR A 138 14.99 19.96 -13.72
CA TYR A 138 14.46 20.87 -14.73
C TYR A 138 15.58 21.72 -15.30
#